data_AF-A0A1J1E4Z7-F1
#
_entry.id   AF-A0A1J1E4Z7-F1
#
_cell.length_a   1.000
_cell.length_b   1.000
_cell.length_c   1.000
_cell.angle_alpha   90.00
_cell.angle_beta   90.00
_cell.angle_gamma   90.00
#
_symmetry.space_group_name_H-M   'P 1'
#
loop_
_entity.id
_entity.type
_entity.pdbx_description
1 polymer ?
#
loop_
_entity_poly.entity_id
_entity_poly.type
_entity_poly.pdbx_seq_one_letter_code
_entity_poly.pdbx_strand_id
1 'polypeptide(L)'
;MKTNKIFKNILSLLTLGLVVFSCSKPSEDPKEGQNLKALDLVVTSLKFEKAKNLKETNVSEFYEKLFITRTPARDKNKTKTDSETDNGYPAMFSIETADIVGDSIINIKLPFNSKFTNLTGKANATATITFKSAAQGVKLGETTINGTTADITFEIPTTELTKEKLSAASTKKVFRFTKPGATANDPISVKEYTVVLKFSETKSDKCEIKPDDFKFTVASNGINAINNFRAITGTTRAANSIVKAHYAAANTTTSNANDGTESKPFEFQLRIGKSTDTTNNGNDSENGELPKTTGATETTYFKADALKLPDGAYIEVGNTPYPASADSNVFACNSVNPITGNTKSINNGQNLRGNTDASTKKSEYKFTVVAQDGTTKKYYKLTINATAPTGT
;
A
#
# COMPACT_ATOMS: atom_id res chain seq x y z
N MET A 1 -22.23 -33.57 -51.31
CA MET A 1 -22.07 -34.68 -50.35
C MET A 1 -20.63 -34.65 -49.86
N LYS A 2 -20.27 -34.61 -48.58
CA LYS A 2 -20.96 -34.80 -47.30
C LYS A 2 -20.53 -33.69 -46.33
N THR A 3 -21.53 -33.19 -45.63
CA THR A 3 -21.47 -32.31 -44.47
C THR A 3 -20.76 -32.99 -43.30
N ASN A 4 -20.04 -32.24 -42.47
CA ASN A 4 -20.17 -32.38 -41.01
C ASN A 4 -19.95 -31.02 -40.33
N LYS A 5 -21.04 -30.55 -39.75
CA LYS A 5 -21.18 -29.40 -38.85
C LYS A 5 -20.53 -29.75 -37.50
N ILE A 6 -20.24 -28.74 -36.67
CA ILE A 6 -20.72 -28.52 -35.28
C ILE A 6 -19.44 -28.05 -34.51
N PHE A 7 -19.30 -26.94 -33.77
CA PHE A 7 -20.18 -26.09 -32.94
C PHE A 7 -19.86 -24.60 -33.14
N LYS A 8 -20.88 -23.83 -33.51
CA LYS A 8 -21.05 -22.40 -33.18
C LYS A 8 -22.33 -22.32 -32.33
N ASN A 9 -22.40 -21.32 -31.45
CA ASN A 9 -23.45 -21.00 -30.46
C ASN A 9 -23.31 -21.66 -29.10
N ILE A 10 -23.07 -20.84 -28.06
CA ILE A 10 -24.09 -20.48 -27.06
C ILE A 10 -23.87 -19.01 -26.63
N LEU A 11 -24.25 -18.06 -27.49
CA LEU A 11 -24.49 -16.67 -27.12
C LEU A 11 -25.92 -16.36 -27.57
N SER A 12 -26.90 -16.70 -26.73
CA SER A 12 -28.32 -16.36 -26.85
C SER A 12 -29.11 -17.25 -25.91
N LEU A 13 -29.41 -16.79 -24.70
CA LEU A 13 -30.56 -17.29 -23.95
C LEU A 13 -30.95 -16.33 -22.82
N LEU A 14 -31.55 -15.18 -23.15
CA LEU A 14 -32.48 -14.51 -22.22
C LEU A 14 -33.41 -13.52 -22.93
N THR A 15 -34.27 -14.04 -23.80
CA THR A 15 -35.48 -13.33 -24.24
C THR A 15 -36.61 -14.35 -24.38
N LEU A 16 -37.21 -14.72 -23.25
CA LEU A 16 -38.53 -15.33 -23.21
C LEU A 16 -39.46 -14.32 -22.56
N GLY A 17 -40.12 -13.56 -23.42
CA GLY A 17 -41.27 -12.76 -23.04
C GLY A 17 -42.39 -13.69 -22.60
N LEU A 18 -42.73 -13.64 -21.33
CA LEU A 18 -43.98 -14.17 -20.80
C LEU A 18 -45.02 -13.06 -20.91
N VAL A 19 -45.67 -12.93 -22.07
CA VAL A 19 -46.91 -12.15 -22.19
C VAL A 19 -48.04 -13.09 -21.79
N VAL A 20 -48.43 -13.06 -20.52
CA VAL A 20 -49.67 -13.68 -20.07
C VAL A 20 -50.77 -12.64 -20.22
N PHE A 21 -51.57 -12.76 -21.27
CA PHE A 21 -52.86 -12.06 -21.37
C PHE A 21 -53.77 -12.59 -20.26
N SER A 22 -53.82 -11.85 -19.14
CA SER A 22 -54.86 -12.04 -18.13
C SER A 22 -56.11 -11.28 -18.57
N CYS A 23 -57.24 -11.98 -18.58
CA CYS A 23 -58.58 -11.49 -18.89
C CYS A 23 -58.85 -10.10 -18.32
N SER A 24 -59.19 -9.17 -19.21
CA SER A 24 -59.87 -7.91 -18.85
C SER A 24 -61.27 -8.23 -18.33
N LYS A 25 -61.45 -8.27 -17.01
CA LYS A 25 -62.73 -7.88 -16.40
C LYS A 25 -62.79 -6.35 -16.41
N PRO A 26 -63.87 -5.72 -16.91
CA PRO A 26 -64.09 -4.31 -16.61
C PRO A 26 -64.50 -4.26 -15.13
N SER A 27 -63.63 -3.74 -14.28
CA SER A 27 -63.90 -3.70 -12.85
C SER A 27 -63.27 -2.48 -12.22
N GLU A 28 -64.17 -1.51 -11.97
CA GLU A 28 -64.11 -0.46 -10.95
C GLU A 28 -62.99 0.56 -11.07
N ASP A 29 -63.40 1.84 -10.98
CA ASP A 29 -62.49 2.97 -10.80
C ASP A 29 -61.43 2.66 -9.72
N PRO A 30 -60.18 3.10 -9.92
CA PRO A 30 -59.10 2.78 -9.01
C PRO A 30 -59.43 3.33 -7.62
N LYS A 31 -59.59 2.42 -6.65
CA LYS A 31 -59.70 2.74 -5.22
C LYS A 31 -58.49 3.58 -4.81
N GLU A 32 -58.77 4.61 -4.01
CA GLU A 32 -57.79 5.50 -3.40
C GLU A 32 -56.65 4.67 -2.76
N GLY A 33 -55.45 4.74 -3.34
CA GLY A 33 -54.27 3.97 -2.87
C GLY A 33 -53.52 3.15 -3.93
N GLN A 34 -54.01 3.01 -5.16
CA GLN A 34 -53.35 2.16 -6.20
C GLN A 34 -52.17 2.81 -6.96
N ASN A 35 -51.71 4.01 -6.57
CA ASN A 35 -50.52 4.65 -7.14
C ASN A 35 -49.46 4.96 -6.07
N LEU A 36 -49.13 4.00 -5.21
CA LEU A 36 -48.00 4.13 -4.30
C LEU A 36 -46.69 4.05 -5.12
N LYS A 37 -46.16 5.20 -5.54
CA LYS A 37 -44.83 5.29 -6.18
C LYS A 37 -43.80 4.59 -5.31
N ALA A 38 -42.92 3.78 -5.91
CA ALA A 38 -41.82 3.15 -5.19
C ALA A 38 -40.94 4.18 -4.46
N LEU A 39 -40.20 3.76 -3.42
CA LEU A 39 -39.20 4.62 -2.79
C LEU A 39 -38.12 5.00 -3.80
N ASP A 40 -38.19 6.23 -4.31
CA ASP A 40 -37.20 6.81 -5.20
C ASP A 40 -36.09 7.48 -4.39
N LEU A 41 -35.04 6.72 -4.12
CA LEU A 41 -33.85 7.16 -3.40
C LEU A 41 -32.63 6.87 -4.26
N VAL A 42 -31.85 7.91 -4.55
CA VAL A 42 -30.66 7.83 -5.40
C VAL A 42 -29.44 8.26 -4.60
N VAL A 43 -28.55 7.31 -4.31
CA VAL A 43 -27.22 7.57 -3.76
C VAL A 43 -26.30 8.14 -4.85
N THR A 44 -25.59 9.21 -4.53
CA THR A 44 -24.69 9.92 -5.47
C THR A 44 -23.23 9.89 -5.04
N SER A 45 -22.96 9.68 -3.75
CA SER A 45 -21.60 9.51 -3.25
C SER A 45 -21.58 8.73 -1.95
N LEU A 46 -20.42 8.16 -1.66
CA LEU A 46 -20.08 7.58 -0.37
C LEU A 46 -18.65 7.98 -0.02
N LYS A 47 -18.45 8.57 1.16
CA LYS A 47 -17.13 9.00 1.65
C LYS A 47 -16.85 8.50 3.05
N PHE A 48 -15.59 8.20 3.34
CA PHE A 48 -15.11 7.95 4.69
C PHE A 48 -14.25 9.13 5.11
N GLU A 49 -14.61 9.81 6.19
CA GLU A 49 -13.82 10.91 6.73
C GLU A 49 -12.90 10.38 7.83
N LYS A 50 -11.62 10.79 7.80
CA LYS A 50 -10.62 10.38 8.80
C LYS A 50 -11.10 10.64 10.22
N ALA A 51 -11.70 11.81 10.46
CA ALA A 51 -12.19 12.22 11.77
C ALA A 51 -13.30 11.31 12.34
N LYS A 52 -14.06 10.63 11.47
CA LYS A 52 -15.13 9.68 11.86
C LYS A 52 -14.65 8.24 11.96
N ASN A 53 -13.41 7.97 11.57
CA ASN A 53 -12.82 6.64 11.50
C ASN A 53 -11.50 6.60 12.30
N LEU A 54 -11.54 7.12 13.53
CA LEU A 54 -10.43 7.07 14.48
C LEU A 54 -10.62 5.93 15.49
N LYS A 55 -9.50 5.41 15.98
CA LYS A 55 -9.41 4.61 17.21
C LYS A 55 -8.46 5.35 18.15
N GLU A 56 -9.03 5.96 19.19
CA GLU A 56 -8.31 6.84 20.11
C GLU A 56 -7.62 8.00 19.38
N THR A 57 -6.28 8.03 19.39
CA THR A 57 -5.46 9.07 18.75
C THR A 57 -4.98 8.68 17.35
N ASN A 58 -5.31 7.48 16.88
CA ASN A 58 -4.88 6.94 15.59
C ASN A 58 -6.05 6.74 14.63
N VAL A 59 -5.76 6.63 13.33
CA VAL A 59 -6.74 6.13 12.34
C VAL A 59 -7.12 4.69 12.65
N SER A 60 -8.36 4.30 12.34
CA SER A 60 -8.82 2.92 12.51
C SER A 60 -8.19 1.98 11.49
N GLU A 61 -8.03 0.71 11.86
CA GLU A 61 -7.41 -0.28 10.96
C GLU A 61 -8.15 -0.39 9.62
N PHE A 62 -9.49 -0.32 9.61
CA PHE A 62 -10.27 -0.31 8.37
C PHE A 62 -9.93 0.89 7.48
N TYR A 63 -9.83 2.09 8.08
CA TYR A 63 -9.50 3.30 7.33
C TYR A 63 -8.11 3.19 6.69
N GLU A 64 -7.15 2.53 7.37
CA GLU A 64 -5.84 2.27 6.78
C GLU A 64 -5.94 1.44 5.49
N LYS A 65 -6.84 0.44 5.43
CA LYS A 65 -7.00 -0.46 4.27
C LYS A 65 -7.61 0.23 3.05
N LEU A 66 -8.22 1.40 3.21
CA LEU A 66 -8.72 2.20 2.10
C LEU A 66 -7.59 2.82 1.26
N PHE A 67 -6.36 2.84 1.78
CA PHE A 67 -5.22 3.49 1.14
C PHE A 67 -4.08 2.52 0.86
N ILE A 68 -3.28 2.87 -0.16
CA ILE A 68 -2.15 2.04 -0.57
C ILE A 68 -1.08 2.07 0.53
N THR A 69 -0.49 0.91 0.79
CA THR A 69 0.60 0.77 1.77
C THR A 69 1.84 1.51 1.28
N ARG A 70 2.49 2.27 2.17
CA ARG A 70 3.74 2.97 1.88
C ARG A 70 4.91 2.38 2.66
N THR A 71 6.11 2.61 2.14
CA THR A 71 7.37 2.39 2.84
C THR A 71 8.15 3.71 2.81
N PRO A 72 8.46 4.35 3.95
CA PRO A 72 8.08 3.96 5.32
C PRO A 72 6.56 3.91 5.53
N ALA A 73 6.13 3.12 6.52
CA ALA A 73 4.72 3.02 6.88
C ALA A 73 4.15 4.39 7.28
N ARG A 74 2.90 4.64 6.90
CA ARG A 74 2.22 5.90 7.23
C ARG A 74 2.10 6.09 8.73
N ASP A 75 2.27 7.32 9.19
CA ASP A 75 1.97 7.68 10.57
C ASP A 75 0.45 7.65 10.78
N LYS A 76 0.03 6.91 11.80
CA LYS A 76 -1.37 6.67 12.09
C LYS A 76 -1.99 7.78 12.90
N ASN A 77 -1.21 8.69 13.48
CA ASN A 77 -1.69 9.72 14.37
C ASN A 77 -2.70 10.64 13.67
N LYS A 78 -3.82 10.92 14.33
CA LYS A 78 -4.93 11.75 13.81
C LYS A 78 -4.49 13.14 13.34
N THR A 79 -3.41 13.69 13.89
CA THR A 79 -2.90 15.03 13.56
C THR A 79 -2.07 15.05 12.28
N LYS A 80 -1.60 13.89 11.80
CA LYS A 80 -0.73 13.78 10.63
C LYS A 80 -1.50 13.85 9.32
N THR A 81 -0.95 14.61 8.38
CA THR A 81 -1.53 14.86 7.05
C THR A 81 -0.93 13.95 5.99
N ASP A 82 -1.61 13.76 4.85
CA ASP A 82 -1.02 13.08 3.68
C ASP A 82 -0.07 14.01 2.92
N SER A 83 1.01 14.39 3.59
CA SER A 83 2.14 15.10 3.00
C SER A 83 3.40 14.24 3.12
N GLU A 84 4.41 14.54 2.31
CA GLU A 84 5.71 13.84 2.36
C GLU A 84 6.38 13.94 3.74
N THR A 85 6.19 15.06 4.44
CA THR A 85 6.80 15.32 5.76
C THR A 85 6.07 14.59 6.88
N ASP A 86 4.74 14.62 6.90
CA ASP A 86 3.96 13.95 7.94
C ASP A 86 3.79 12.45 7.69
N ASN A 87 3.79 12.04 6.42
CA ASN A 87 3.50 10.68 5.96
C ASN A 87 2.21 10.10 6.59
N GLY A 88 1.20 10.93 6.84
CA GLY A 88 -0.06 10.52 7.46
C GLY A 88 -1.07 9.95 6.47
N TYR A 89 -2.34 9.91 6.87
CA TYR A 89 -3.46 9.48 6.02
C TYR A 89 -4.27 10.67 5.49
N PRO A 90 -4.87 10.56 4.29
CA PRO A 90 -5.76 11.58 3.75
C PRO A 90 -6.92 11.88 4.69
N ALA A 91 -7.39 13.13 4.66
CA ALA A 91 -8.53 13.57 5.46
C ALA A 91 -9.84 12.84 5.07
N MET A 92 -9.92 12.34 3.84
CA MET A 92 -11.07 11.60 3.33
C MET A 92 -10.66 10.56 2.28
N PHE A 93 -11.45 9.49 2.21
CA PHE A 93 -11.57 8.60 1.06
C PHE A 93 -12.96 8.81 0.44
N SER A 94 -13.06 8.81 -0.88
CA SER A 94 -14.34 8.87 -1.59
C SER A 94 -14.34 7.88 -2.73
N ILE A 95 -15.47 7.20 -2.92
CA ILE A 95 -15.67 6.39 -4.12
C ILE A 95 -15.84 7.31 -5.34
N GLU A 96 -15.54 6.79 -6.52
CA GLU A 96 -15.85 7.49 -7.77
C GLU A 96 -17.35 7.34 -8.08
N THR A 97 -17.94 8.30 -8.80
CA THR A 97 -19.35 8.18 -9.22
C THR A 97 -19.61 6.91 -10.03
N ALA A 98 -18.63 6.47 -10.83
CA ALA A 98 -18.70 5.23 -11.61
C ALA A 98 -18.70 3.95 -10.75
N ASP A 99 -18.35 4.05 -9.46
CA ASP A 99 -18.42 2.91 -8.54
C ASP A 99 -19.84 2.61 -8.06
N ILE A 100 -20.77 3.56 -8.26
CA ILE A 100 -22.21 3.36 -8.07
C ILE A 100 -22.77 2.80 -9.38
N VAL A 101 -23.06 1.50 -9.38
CA VAL A 101 -23.50 0.78 -10.58
C VAL A 101 -25.01 0.63 -10.56
N GLY A 102 -25.66 1.34 -11.49
CA GLY A 102 -27.11 1.46 -11.52
C GLY A 102 -27.65 2.02 -10.20
N ASP A 103 -28.84 1.58 -9.81
CA ASP A 103 -29.48 2.07 -8.59
C ASP A 103 -29.44 1.06 -7.43
N SER A 104 -28.45 0.17 -7.40
CA SER A 104 -28.45 -0.96 -6.44
C SER A 104 -27.08 -1.42 -5.94
N ILE A 105 -25.96 -1.01 -6.54
CA ILE A 105 -24.62 -1.47 -6.12
C ILE A 105 -23.72 -0.27 -5.88
N ILE A 106 -22.98 -0.30 -4.76
CA ILE A 106 -21.94 0.66 -4.42
C ILE A 106 -20.64 -0.10 -4.23
N ASN A 107 -19.68 0.07 -5.13
CA ASN A 107 -18.37 -0.56 -4.99
C ASN A 107 -17.45 0.32 -4.14
N ILE A 108 -16.84 -0.27 -3.10
CA ILE A 108 -15.73 0.34 -2.37
C ILE A 108 -14.47 -0.40 -2.82
N LYS A 109 -13.70 0.25 -3.69
CA LYS A 109 -12.47 -0.30 -4.26
C LYS A 109 -11.27 -0.01 -3.36
N LEU A 110 -10.78 -1.03 -2.66
CA LEU A 110 -9.53 -0.96 -1.90
C LEU A 110 -8.34 -1.12 -2.84
N PRO A 111 -7.18 -0.49 -2.60
CA PRO A 111 -5.99 -0.73 -3.41
C PRO A 111 -5.56 -2.20 -3.31
N PHE A 112 -5.23 -2.81 -4.44
CA PHE A 112 -4.72 -4.18 -4.46
C PHE A 112 -3.43 -4.28 -3.64
N ASN A 113 -3.21 -5.38 -2.92
CA ASN A 113 -1.92 -5.65 -2.29
C ASN A 113 -1.68 -7.16 -2.24
N SER A 114 -0.61 -7.62 -2.88
CA SER A 114 -0.26 -9.05 -2.87
C SER A 114 0.10 -9.58 -1.47
N LYS A 115 0.53 -8.70 -0.56
CA LYS A 115 0.80 -8.93 0.86
C LYS A 115 -0.28 -8.33 1.78
N PHE A 116 -1.51 -8.19 1.29
CA PHE A 116 -2.62 -7.70 2.09
C PHE A 116 -2.74 -8.46 3.41
N THR A 117 -2.72 -7.73 4.52
CA THR A 117 -2.95 -8.28 5.86
C THR A 117 -4.41 -8.12 6.23
N ASN A 118 -5.02 -9.19 6.75
CA ASN A 118 -6.40 -9.15 7.25
C ASN A 118 -6.52 -8.18 8.44
N LEU A 119 -7.76 -7.83 8.79
CA LEU A 119 -8.00 -7.09 10.02
C LEU A 119 -7.57 -7.90 11.25
N THR A 120 -6.92 -7.25 12.21
CA THR A 120 -6.53 -7.86 13.49
C THR A 120 -7.72 -8.09 14.43
N GLY A 121 -8.79 -7.32 14.25
CA GLY A 121 -10.03 -7.45 14.99
C GLY A 121 -11.21 -6.92 14.19
N LYS A 122 -12.43 -7.08 14.74
CA LYS A 122 -13.62 -6.45 14.15
C LYS A 122 -13.42 -4.94 14.07
N ALA A 123 -13.82 -4.33 12.96
CA ALA A 123 -13.70 -2.90 12.75
C ALA A 123 -15.06 -2.26 12.49
N ASN A 124 -15.29 -1.08 13.06
CA ASN A 124 -16.42 -0.24 12.70
C ASN A 124 -15.96 0.79 11.65
N ALA A 125 -16.75 0.94 10.61
CA ALA A 125 -16.55 1.91 9.55
C ALA A 125 -17.72 2.88 9.51
N THR A 126 -17.43 4.17 9.51
CA THR A 126 -18.44 5.23 9.39
C THR A 126 -18.27 5.93 8.06
N ALA A 127 -19.28 5.78 7.19
CA ALA A 127 -19.35 6.44 5.89
C ALA A 127 -20.43 7.53 5.91
N THR A 128 -20.16 8.65 5.24
CA THR A 128 -21.20 9.62 4.90
C THR A 128 -21.71 9.32 3.50
N ILE A 129 -22.99 9.01 3.39
CA ILE A 129 -23.69 8.85 2.11
C ILE A 129 -24.36 10.17 1.73
N THR A 130 -24.30 10.51 0.44
CA THR A 130 -25.00 11.64 -0.16
C THR A 130 -26.09 11.15 -1.10
N PHE A 131 -27.27 11.76 -1.01
CA PHE A 131 -28.44 11.49 -1.83
C PHE A 131 -28.67 12.63 -2.83
N LYS A 132 -29.22 12.29 -4.00
CA LYS A 132 -29.56 13.27 -5.06
C LYS A 132 -30.60 14.30 -4.58
N SER A 133 -31.53 13.87 -3.75
CA SER A 133 -32.59 14.67 -3.15
C SER A 133 -32.69 14.36 -1.65
N ALA A 134 -33.35 15.25 -0.89
CA ALA A 134 -33.51 15.06 0.54
C ALA A 134 -34.32 13.78 0.84
N ALA A 135 -33.73 12.87 1.61
CA ALA A 135 -34.32 11.59 1.99
C ALA A 135 -35.16 11.71 3.27
N GLN A 136 -36.03 12.72 3.34
CA GLN A 136 -36.72 13.13 4.56
C GLN A 136 -37.53 11.98 5.18
N GLY A 137 -37.21 11.62 6.42
CA GLY A 137 -37.87 10.57 7.19
C GLY A 137 -37.60 9.14 6.71
N VAL A 138 -36.76 8.94 5.68
CA VAL A 138 -36.33 7.60 5.24
C VAL A 138 -35.49 6.98 6.35
N LYS A 139 -35.69 5.69 6.62
CA LYS A 139 -34.95 4.96 7.65
C LYS A 139 -33.92 4.00 7.05
N LEU A 140 -32.78 3.88 7.70
CA LEU A 140 -31.82 2.78 7.51
C LEU A 140 -31.62 2.09 8.86
N GLY A 141 -32.24 0.92 9.04
CA GLY A 141 -32.38 0.33 10.37
C GLY A 141 -33.13 1.30 11.30
N GLU A 142 -32.53 1.64 12.44
CA GLU A 142 -33.10 2.59 13.41
C GLU A 142 -32.79 4.06 13.09
N THR A 143 -31.86 4.31 12.16
CA THR A 143 -31.42 5.67 11.83
C THR A 143 -32.42 6.34 10.91
N THR A 144 -32.96 7.49 11.33
CA THR A 144 -33.82 8.34 10.48
C THR A 144 -32.97 9.38 9.76
N ILE A 145 -33.16 9.50 8.45
CA ILE A 145 -32.43 10.43 7.58
C ILE A 145 -33.28 11.69 7.39
N ASN A 146 -32.68 12.85 7.61
CA ASN A 146 -33.37 14.15 7.54
C ASN A 146 -32.53 15.16 6.73
N GLY A 147 -32.33 14.87 5.44
CA GLY A 147 -31.57 15.73 4.54
C GLY A 147 -31.00 15.01 3.33
N THR A 148 -30.02 15.62 2.68
CA THR A 148 -29.31 15.06 1.52
C THR A 148 -28.10 14.22 1.90
N THR A 149 -27.76 14.12 3.18
CA THR A 149 -26.64 13.30 3.66
C THR A 149 -27.00 12.54 4.92
N ALA A 150 -26.38 11.38 5.11
CA ALA A 150 -26.47 10.62 6.36
C ALA A 150 -25.14 9.93 6.68
N ASP A 151 -24.79 9.87 7.96
CA ASP A 151 -23.71 9.02 8.44
C ASP A 151 -24.24 7.62 8.74
N ILE A 152 -23.52 6.61 8.26
CA ILE A 152 -23.87 5.21 8.39
C ILE A 152 -22.66 4.47 8.93
N THR A 153 -22.85 3.87 10.09
CA THR A 153 -21.84 3.03 10.73
C THR A 153 -22.19 1.56 10.53
N PHE A 154 -21.20 0.75 10.14
CA PHE A 154 -21.36 -0.69 10.00
C PHE A 154 -20.11 -1.42 10.49
N GLU A 155 -20.32 -2.59 11.09
CA GLU A 155 -19.25 -3.50 11.49
C GLU A 155 -18.76 -4.33 10.31
N ILE A 156 -17.44 -4.51 10.23
CA ILE A 156 -16.74 -5.36 9.26
C ILE A 156 -16.02 -6.47 10.06
N PRO A 157 -16.46 -7.72 9.92
CA PRO A 157 -15.79 -8.86 10.54
C PRO A 157 -14.39 -9.09 9.95
N THR A 158 -13.49 -9.67 10.75
CA THR A 158 -12.14 -10.07 10.30
C THR A 158 -12.16 -11.06 9.14
N THR A 159 -13.20 -11.90 9.08
CA THR A 159 -13.42 -12.89 8.03
C THR A 159 -13.91 -12.29 6.73
N GLU A 160 -14.34 -11.02 6.70
CA GLU A 160 -14.89 -10.35 5.52
C GLU A 160 -13.85 -9.50 4.77
N LEU A 161 -12.82 -8.99 5.46
CA LEU A 161 -11.77 -8.20 4.84
C LEU A 161 -10.49 -9.04 4.70
N THR A 162 -10.56 -10.06 3.82
CA THR A 162 -9.43 -10.93 3.48
C THR A 162 -9.02 -10.76 2.03
N LYS A 163 -7.77 -11.07 1.71
CA LYS A 163 -7.27 -11.02 0.32
C LYS A 163 -8.15 -11.84 -0.63
N GLU A 164 -8.55 -13.04 -0.22
CA GLU A 164 -9.40 -13.95 -1.01
C GLU A 164 -10.76 -13.31 -1.32
N LYS A 165 -11.47 -12.84 -0.30
CA LYS A 165 -12.81 -12.26 -0.48
C LYS A 165 -12.80 -10.95 -1.25
N LEU A 166 -11.80 -10.09 -1.01
CA LEU A 166 -11.63 -8.85 -1.76
C LEU A 166 -11.30 -9.11 -3.23
N SER A 167 -10.56 -10.19 -3.53
CA SER A 167 -10.26 -10.60 -4.91
C SER A 167 -11.50 -11.17 -5.61
N ALA A 168 -12.34 -11.91 -4.88
CA ALA A 168 -13.58 -12.49 -5.38
C ALA A 168 -14.77 -11.49 -5.39
N ALA A 169 -14.60 -10.29 -4.83
CA ALA A 169 -15.67 -9.31 -4.59
C ALA A 169 -16.89 -9.92 -3.85
N SER A 170 -16.63 -10.84 -2.92
CA SER A 170 -17.67 -11.60 -2.22
C SER A 170 -18.15 -10.94 -0.92
N THR A 171 -17.41 -9.94 -0.41
CA THR A 171 -17.76 -9.18 0.78
C THR A 171 -18.87 -8.17 0.47
N LYS A 172 -20.07 -8.43 0.98
CA LYS A 172 -21.27 -7.65 0.68
C LYS A 172 -21.97 -7.17 1.94
N LYS A 173 -22.44 -5.93 1.94
CA LYS A 173 -23.30 -5.37 2.97
C LYS A 173 -24.52 -4.73 2.31
N VAL A 174 -25.71 -5.16 2.71
CA VAL A 174 -26.96 -4.58 2.19
C VAL A 174 -27.38 -3.43 3.09
N PHE A 175 -27.56 -2.25 2.49
CA PHE A 175 -28.24 -1.10 3.09
C PHE A 175 -29.68 -1.09 2.60
N ARG A 176 -30.60 -1.32 3.53
CA ARG A 176 -32.04 -1.34 3.27
C ARG A 176 -32.66 -0.05 3.78
N PHE A 177 -33.06 0.81 2.86
CA PHE A 177 -33.75 2.06 3.15
C PHE A 177 -35.26 1.84 3.10
N THR A 178 -35.99 2.30 4.11
CA THR A 178 -37.44 2.18 4.21
C THR A 178 -38.12 3.54 4.27
N LYS A 179 -39.30 3.66 3.65
CA LYS A 179 -40.14 4.84 3.74
C LYS A 179 -40.53 5.15 5.20
N PRO A 180 -40.78 6.44 5.54
CA PRO A 180 -41.35 6.81 6.82
C PRO A 180 -42.65 6.04 7.10
N GLY A 181 -42.77 5.46 8.29
CA GLY A 181 -43.99 4.73 8.72
C GLY A 181 -44.23 3.37 8.06
N ALA A 182 -43.39 2.95 7.10
CA ALA A 182 -43.51 1.66 6.43
C ALA A 182 -42.73 0.54 7.14
N THR A 183 -43.11 -0.71 6.90
CA THR A 183 -42.37 -1.89 7.37
C THR A 183 -41.37 -2.36 6.31
N ALA A 184 -40.30 -3.04 6.75
CA ALA A 184 -39.21 -3.48 5.87
C ALA A 184 -39.58 -4.61 4.89
N ASN A 185 -40.82 -5.11 4.96
CA ASN A 185 -41.29 -6.26 4.16
C ASN A 185 -42.13 -5.83 2.95
N ASP A 186 -42.39 -4.54 2.77
CA ASP A 186 -43.14 -3.99 1.65
C ASP A 186 -42.19 -3.53 0.51
N PRO A 187 -42.12 -4.23 -0.64
CA PRO A 187 -41.14 -3.96 -1.70
C PRO A 187 -41.22 -2.55 -2.28
N ILE A 188 -42.40 -1.95 -2.34
CA ILE A 188 -42.58 -0.58 -2.87
C ILE A 188 -42.17 0.50 -1.86
N SER A 189 -41.96 0.12 -0.60
CA SER A 189 -41.52 1.00 0.48
C SER A 189 -40.04 0.85 0.81
N VAL A 190 -39.32 -0.02 0.08
CA VAL A 190 -37.93 -0.37 0.32
C VAL A 190 -37.06 -0.01 -0.89
N LYS A 191 -35.86 0.52 -0.63
CA LYS A 191 -34.78 0.63 -1.61
C LYS A 191 -33.53 -0.01 -1.03
N GLU A 192 -32.88 -0.90 -1.77
CA GLU A 192 -31.67 -1.57 -1.32
C GLU A 192 -30.44 -1.15 -2.13
N TYR A 193 -29.34 -0.91 -1.42
CA TYR A 193 -28.01 -0.80 -2.00
C TYR A 193 -27.13 -1.90 -1.43
N THR A 194 -26.51 -2.69 -2.29
CA THR A 194 -25.46 -3.62 -1.91
C THR A 194 -24.12 -2.93 -2.00
N VAL A 195 -23.52 -2.67 -0.85
CA VAL A 195 -22.12 -2.24 -0.75
C VAL A 195 -21.22 -3.45 -0.95
N VAL A 196 -20.35 -3.39 -1.95
CA VAL A 196 -19.39 -4.45 -2.27
C VAL A 196 -17.99 -3.94 -1.95
N LEU A 197 -17.28 -4.63 -1.05
CA LEU A 197 -15.87 -4.36 -0.80
C LEU A 197 -15.05 -5.26 -1.72
N LYS A 198 -14.23 -4.66 -2.58
CA LYS A 198 -13.38 -5.39 -3.53
C LYS A 198 -12.04 -4.68 -3.70
N PHE A 199 -11.05 -5.38 -4.24
CA PHE A 199 -9.86 -4.69 -4.73
C PHE A 199 -10.17 -3.88 -5.98
N SER A 200 -9.44 -2.78 -6.14
CA SER A 200 -9.28 -2.08 -7.40
C SER A 200 -8.64 -3.03 -8.41
N GLU A 201 -9.09 -2.92 -9.65
CA GLU A 201 -8.58 -3.71 -10.77
C GLU A 201 -7.20 -3.22 -11.22
N THR A 202 -6.85 -1.98 -10.88
CA THR A 202 -5.54 -1.41 -11.18
C THR A 202 -4.50 -1.95 -10.19
N LYS A 203 -3.46 -2.57 -10.74
CA LYS A 203 -2.31 -3.07 -9.99
C LYS A 203 -1.06 -2.37 -10.52
N SER A 204 -0.36 -1.65 -9.64
CA SER A 204 0.90 -1.01 -9.99
C SER A 204 2.00 -2.06 -10.15
N ASP A 205 2.75 -1.96 -11.25
CA ASP A 205 3.96 -2.70 -11.55
C ASP A 205 5.24 -1.95 -11.12
N LYS A 206 5.09 -0.78 -10.49
CA LYS A 206 6.22 0.05 -10.05
C LYS A 206 6.95 -0.59 -8.87
N CYS A 207 8.22 -0.92 -9.06
CA CYS A 207 9.14 -1.42 -8.03
C CYS A 207 10.55 -0.81 -8.11
N GLU A 208 10.68 0.34 -8.78
CA GLU A 208 11.94 1.07 -8.90
C GLU A 208 12.22 1.97 -7.67
N ILE A 209 13.35 1.78 -6.99
CA ILE A 209 13.84 2.70 -5.96
C ILE A 209 14.53 3.85 -6.67
N LYS A 210 14.07 5.09 -6.46
CA LYS A 210 14.71 6.26 -7.06
C LYS A 210 16.13 6.44 -6.51
N PRO A 211 17.06 7.06 -7.27
CA PRO A 211 18.45 7.24 -6.85
C PRO A 211 18.65 7.84 -5.45
N ASP A 212 17.76 8.76 -5.07
CA ASP A 212 17.83 9.44 -3.78
C ASP A 212 17.11 8.73 -2.64
N ASP A 213 16.36 7.66 -2.90
CA ASP A 213 15.36 7.10 -1.98
C ASP A 213 15.88 6.00 -1.06
N PHE A 214 17.11 5.52 -1.26
CA PHE A 214 17.78 4.60 -0.34
C PHE A 214 18.48 5.35 0.79
N LYS A 215 17.83 5.42 1.97
CA LYS A 215 18.20 6.33 3.06
C LYS A 215 18.30 5.62 4.41
N PHE A 216 19.09 6.23 5.30
CA PHE A 216 19.31 5.82 6.68
C PHE A 216 19.07 7.01 7.61
N THR A 217 18.38 6.77 8.72
CA THR A 217 18.26 7.74 9.82
C THR A 217 19.38 7.50 10.81
N VAL A 218 20.18 8.53 11.08
CA VAL A 218 21.28 8.47 12.03
C VAL A 218 20.74 8.34 13.46
N ALA A 219 21.17 7.33 14.19
CA ALA A 219 20.83 7.12 15.60
C ALA A 219 21.97 7.60 16.51
N SER A 220 21.67 7.90 17.78
CA SER A 220 22.69 8.26 18.77
C SER A 220 23.65 7.10 19.09
N ASN A 221 23.16 5.86 19.10
CA ASN A 221 23.93 4.64 19.35
C ASN A 221 23.31 3.42 18.64
N GLY A 222 23.99 2.28 18.66
CA GLY A 222 23.51 1.02 18.09
C GLY A 222 23.53 0.97 16.55
N ILE A 223 22.40 0.60 15.95
CA ILE A 223 22.25 0.52 14.49
C ILE A 223 22.14 1.94 13.92
N ASN A 224 22.86 2.22 12.81
CA ASN A 224 23.00 3.57 12.25
C ASN A 224 23.58 4.59 13.24
N ALA A 225 24.41 4.15 14.21
CA ALA A 225 24.99 5.07 15.19
C ALA A 225 25.77 6.23 14.53
N ILE A 226 25.85 7.37 15.21
CA ILE A 226 26.54 8.58 14.72
C ILE A 226 27.98 8.32 14.23
N ASN A 227 28.69 7.37 14.86
CA ASN A 227 30.07 7.00 14.53
C ASN A 227 30.17 5.98 13.38
N ASN A 228 29.05 5.40 12.95
CA ASN A 228 29.00 4.53 11.77
C ASN A 228 29.11 5.33 10.47
N PHE A 229 28.98 6.66 10.53
CA PHE A 229 29.03 7.57 9.39
C PHE A 229 30.17 8.58 9.52
N ARG A 230 30.60 9.16 8.39
CA ARG A 230 31.62 10.22 8.39
C ARG A 230 31.13 11.43 9.20
N ALA A 231 32.00 11.97 10.04
CA ALA A 231 31.83 13.29 10.65
C ALA A 231 31.69 14.40 9.58
N ILE A 232 30.90 15.43 9.90
CA ILE A 232 30.69 16.62 9.07
C ILE A 232 31.16 17.83 9.88
N THR A 233 31.94 18.70 9.24
CA THR A 233 32.52 19.94 9.78
C THR A 233 33.26 19.73 11.09
N GLY A 234 33.99 18.61 11.22
CA GLY A 234 34.72 18.23 12.44
C GLY A 234 33.84 17.75 13.61
N THR A 235 32.53 17.66 13.39
CA THR A 235 31.56 17.19 14.39
C THR A 235 30.95 15.84 13.97
N THR A 236 30.59 15.01 14.95
CA THR A 236 29.81 13.80 14.68
C THR A 236 28.50 14.15 13.97
N ARG A 237 27.97 13.25 13.14
CA ARG A 237 26.65 13.48 12.54
C ARG A 237 25.60 13.71 13.61
N ALA A 238 24.67 14.62 13.33
CA ALA A 238 23.53 14.83 14.20
C ALA A 238 22.62 13.60 14.19
N ALA A 239 22.15 13.19 15.36
CA ALA A 239 21.07 12.20 15.45
C ALA A 239 19.82 12.70 14.71
N ASN A 240 19.04 11.77 14.17
CA ASN A 240 17.87 12.01 13.31
C ASN A 240 18.17 12.70 11.96
N SER A 241 19.44 12.96 11.63
CA SER A 241 19.81 13.35 10.27
C SER A 241 19.68 12.18 9.30
N ILE A 242 19.62 12.47 8.00
CA ILE A 242 19.50 11.48 6.94
C ILE A 242 20.84 11.32 6.22
N VAL A 243 21.28 10.07 6.07
CA VAL A 243 22.35 9.69 5.16
C VAL A 243 21.72 8.97 3.98
N LYS A 244 22.10 9.34 2.76
CA LYS A 244 21.64 8.67 1.53
C LYS A 244 22.75 7.74 1.05
N ALA A 245 22.40 6.51 0.63
CA ALA A 245 23.35 5.72 -0.14
C ALA A 245 23.56 6.36 -1.51
N HIS A 246 24.78 6.29 -2.01
CA HIS A 246 25.10 6.70 -3.37
C HIS A 246 24.51 5.69 -4.36
N TYR A 247 23.69 6.16 -5.30
CA TYR A 247 23.25 5.35 -6.43
C TYR A 247 24.37 5.26 -7.47
N ALA A 248 24.93 4.06 -7.64
CA ALA A 248 25.93 3.81 -8.67
C ALA A 248 25.20 3.68 -10.01
N ALA A 249 25.10 4.81 -10.71
CA ALA A 249 24.44 4.90 -12.00
C ALA A 249 24.95 3.80 -12.94
N ALA A 250 24.02 3.18 -13.67
CA ALA A 250 24.38 2.24 -14.71
C ALA A 250 25.30 2.93 -15.71
N ASN A 251 26.48 2.37 -15.96
CA ASN A 251 27.34 2.87 -17.03
C ASN A 251 26.70 2.48 -18.38
N THR A 252 25.85 3.37 -18.91
CA THR A 252 24.99 3.13 -20.07
C THR A 252 25.77 2.90 -21.37
N THR A 253 27.08 3.14 -21.39
CA THR A 253 27.95 2.96 -22.57
C THR A 253 28.64 1.60 -22.63
N THR A 254 28.38 0.70 -21.67
CA THR A 254 28.97 -0.65 -21.64
C THR A 254 27.88 -1.72 -21.59
N SER A 255 28.17 -2.90 -22.15
CA SER A 255 27.28 -4.09 -22.11
C SER A 255 26.99 -4.63 -20.69
N ASN A 256 27.54 -4.00 -19.65
CA ASN A 256 27.42 -4.33 -18.23
C ASN A 256 26.63 -3.30 -17.41
N ALA A 257 25.73 -2.54 -18.05
CA ALA A 257 24.85 -1.62 -17.34
C ALA A 257 23.98 -2.37 -16.31
N ASN A 258 23.90 -1.83 -15.08
CA ASN A 258 22.97 -2.27 -14.06
C ASN A 258 21.54 -1.94 -14.52
N ASP A 259 20.77 -2.95 -14.95
CA ASP A 259 19.42 -2.78 -15.52
C ASP A 259 18.29 -3.22 -14.55
N GLY A 260 18.69 -3.65 -13.35
CA GLY A 260 17.79 -4.11 -12.29
C GLY A 260 17.31 -5.54 -12.50
N THR A 261 17.94 -6.32 -13.39
CA THR A 261 17.78 -7.78 -13.46
C THR A 261 18.57 -8.49 -12.36
N GLU A 262 18.27 -9.76 -12.10
CA GLU A 262 18.94 -10.54 -11.05
C GLU A 262 20.46 -10.64 -11.24
N SER A 263 20.91 -10.77 -12.50
CA SER A 263 22.33 -10.84 -12.85
C SER A 263 23.00 -9.47 -12.87
N LYS A 264 22.24 -8.38 -13.08
CA LYS A 264 22.73 -6.99 -13.13
C LYS A 264 21.86 -6.08 -12.25
N PRO A 265 21.87 -6.27 -10.92
CA PRO A 265 21.02 -5.52 -10.01
C PRO A 265 21.40 -4.04 -10.00
N PHE A 266 20.43 -3.16 -9.73
CA PHE A 266 20.74 -1.76 -9.42
C PHE A 266 21.58 -1.68 -8.15
N GLU A 267 22.57 -0.80 -8.11
CA GLU A 267 23.52 -0.74 -7.00
C GLU A 267 23.41 0.58 -6.22
N PHE A 268 23.25 0.44 -4.91
CA PHE A 268 23.41 1.49 -3.92
C PHE A 268 24.69 1.24 -3.13
N GLN A 269 25.36 2.31 -2.70
CA GLN A 269 26.67 2.24 -2.08
C GLN A 269 26.74 3.10 -0.82
N LEU A 270 27.26 2.52 0.26
CA LEU A 270 27.86 3.29 1.36
C LEU A 270 29.38 3.29 1.12
N ARG A 271 29.92 4.43 0.72
CA ARG A 271 31.31 4.60 0.29
C ARG A 271 32.18 5.03 1.46
N ILE A 272 33.42 4.55 1.45
CA ILE A 272 34.45 4.96 2.42
C ILE A 272 34.69 6.47 2.28
N GLY A 273 34.89 7.14 3.41
CA GLY A 273 35.21 8.55 3.44
C GLY A 273 36.51 8.84 2.67
N LYS A 274 36.49 9.85 1.80
CA LYS A 274 37.67 10.29 1.04
C LYS A 274 38.78 10.73 2.00
N SER A 275 39.96 10.11 1.90
CA SER A 275 41.07 10.38 2.82
C SER A 275 41.66 11.79 2.65
N THR A 276 41.58 12.35 1.44
CA THR A 276 42.10 13.68 1.09
C THR A 276 41.11 14.81 1.39
N ASP A 277 39.90 14.50 1.86
CA ASP A 277 38.97 15.54 2.29
C ASP A 277 39.52 16.23 3.56
N THR A 278 39.98 17.46 3.39
CA THR A 278 40.43 18.33 4.48
C THR A 278 39.34 19.27 4.97
N THR A 279 38.25 19.42 4.21
CA THR A 279 37.17 20.37 4.49
C THR A 279 36.15 19.81 5.46
N ASN A 280 36.04 18.47 5.54
CA ASN A 280 34.96 17.77 6.22
C ASN A 280 33.59 18.33 5.82
N ASN A 281 33.42 18.78 4.57
CA ASN A 281 32.15 19.37 4.17
C ASN A 281 31.01 18.32 4.28
N GLY A 282 29.77 18.80 4.36
CA GLY A 282 28.59 17.94 4.48
C GLY A 282 28.23 17.18 3.21
N ASN A 283 29.02 17.27 2.14
CA ASN A 283 28.68 16.72 0.83
C ASN A 283 29.14 15.27 0.68
N ASP A 284 28.22 14.34 0.91
CA ASP A 284 28.50 12.92 0.79
C ASP A 284 28.81 12.48 -0.65
N SER A 285 28.25 13.18 -1.65
CA SER A 285 28.53 12.87 -3.06
C SER A 285 30.03 12.98 -3.40
N GLU A 286 30.72 13.97 -2.81
CA GLU A 286 32.15 14.26 -3.00
C GLU A 286 33.06 13.46 -2.04
N ASN A 287 32.58 13.20 -0.82
CA ASN A 287 33.47 12.76 0.25
C ASN A 287 33.13 11.37 0.84
N GLY A 288 32.09 10.69 0.36
CA GLY A 288 31.64 9.36 0.83
C GLY A 288 30.63 9.44 1.98
N GLU A 289 30.20 8.32 2.54
CA GLU A 289 29.20 8.30 3.63
C GLU A 289 29.79 7.76 4.94
N LEU A 290 30.78 6.88 4.85
CA LEU A 290 31.37 6.13 5.96
C LEU A 290 32.65 6.80 6.50
N PRO A 291 33.12 6.41 7.71
CA PRO A 291 34.38 6.88 8.26
C PRO A 291 35.55 6.76 7.28
N LYS A 292 36.46 7.74 7.33
CA LYS A 292 37.69 7.76 6.53
C LYS A 292 38.58 6.58 6.92
N THR A 293 39.35 6.06 5.96
CA THR A 293 40.40 5.02 6.13
C THR A 293 39.94 3.63 6.58
N THR A 294 39.00 3.52 7.51
CA THR A 294 38.54 2.24 8.08
C THR A 294 37.19 1.80 7.53
N GLY A 295 36.37 2.73 7.00
CA GLY A 295 35.00 2.43 6.62
C GLY A 295 34.17 1.88 7.79
N ALA A 296 33.25 0.97 7.48
CA ALA A 296 32.44 0.22 8.41
C ALA A 296 33.09 -1.14 8.75
N THR A 297 33.16 -1.47 10.03
CA THR A 297 33.65 -2.76 10.55
C THR A 297 32.52 -3.76 10.77
N GLU A 298 32.84 -5.00 11.15
CA GLU A 298 31.85 -6.04 11.51
C GLU A 298 30.91 -5.67 12.67
N THR A 299 31.33 -4.75 13.54
CA THR A 299 30.54 -4.22 14.66
C THR A 299 29.74 -2.97 14.26
N THR A 300 29.88 -2.52 13.02
CA THR A 300 29.14 -1.38 12.47
C THR A 300 27.87 -1.91 11.79
N TYR A 301 26.71 -1.66 12.40
CA TYR A 301 25.41 -2.14 11.94
C TYR A 301 24.57 -1.04 11.29
N PHE A 302 23.81 -1.42 10.26
CA PHE A 302 22.96 -0.52 9.50
C PHE A 302 21.53 -1.04 9.34
N LYS A 303 20.60 -0.13 9.07
CA LYS A 303 19.28 -0.42 8.51
C LYS A 303 18.79 0.77 7.70
N ALA A 304 18.28 0.52 6.49
CA ALA A 304 17.72 1.56 5.63
C ALA A 304 16.29 1.92 6.09
N ASP A 305 16.15 2.41 7.32
CA ASP A 305 14.88 2.72 7.97
C ASP A 305 14.16 3.94 7.38
N ALA A 306 14.86 4.76 6.61
CA ALA A 306 14.30 5.86 5.83
C ALA A 306 14.14 5.51 4.33
N LEU A 307 14.39 4.25 3.92
CA LEU A 307 14.19 3.79 2.55
C LEU A 307 12.76 4.09 2.10
N LYS A 308 12.62 4.75 0.95
CA LYS A 308 11.34 4.91 0.27
C LYS A 308 11.19 3.87 -0.84
N LEU A 309 10.08 3.16 -0.84
CA LEU A 309 9.68 2.29 -1.95
C LEU A 309 8.51 2.93 -2.70
N PRO A 310 8.29 2.59 -3.98
CA PRO A 310 7.04 2.92 -4.65
C PRO A 310 5.81 2.45 -3.84
N ASP A 311 4.74 3.22 -3.89
CA ASP A 311 3.50 2.89 -3.18
C ASP A 311 3.04 1.45 -3.54
N GLY A 312 2.81 0.64 -2.52
CA GLY A 312 2.40 -0.76 -2.63
C GLY A 312 3.54 -1.76 -2.81
N ALA A 313 4.76 -1.32 -3.13
CA ALA A 313 5.91 -2.21 -3.27
C ALA A 313 6.46 -2.67 -1.92
N TYR A 314 7.12 -3.84 -1.89
CA TYR A 314 7.69 -4.44 -0.70
C TYR A 314 9.01 -5.17 -0.99
N ILE A 315 9.81 -5.40 0.06
CA ILE A 315 11.02 -6.22 -0.03
C ILE A 315 10.66 -7.70 0.09
N GLU A 316 11.03 -8.50 -0.91
CA GLU A 316 11.04 -9.95 -0.81
C GLU A 316 12.40 -10.41 -0.26
N VAL A 317 12.37 -11.11 0.87
CA VAL A 317 13.57 -11.67 1.51
C VAL A 317 13.81 -13.07 0.98
N GLY A 318 14.99 -13.31 0.40
CA GLY A 318 15.39 -14.62 -0.10
C GLY A 318 15.48 -15.69 1.00
N ASN A 319 15.37 -16.96 0.60
CA ASN A 319 15.48 -18.11 1.51
C ASN A 319 16.92 -18.60 1.70
N THR A 320 17.89 -18.05 0.96
CA THR A 320 19.29 -18.45 1.06
C THR A 320 19.81 -18.18 2.48
N PRO A 321 20.39 -19.17 3.17
CA PRO A 321 20.96 -18.96 4.49
C PRO A 321 21.96 -17.80 4.50
N TYR A 322 21.97 -17.05 5.60
CA TYR A 322 23.03 -16.07 5.83
C TYR A 322 24.38 -16.81 5.89
N PRO A 323 25.43 -16.35 5.19
CA PRO A 323 26.72 -17.03 5.21
C PRO A 323 27.27 -17.12 6.63
N ALA A 324 27.74 -18.31 7.03
CA ALA A 324 28.32 -18.54 8.35
C ALA A 324 29.74 -17.95 8.47
N SER A 325 30.48 -17.86 7.35
CA SER A 325 31.81 -17.26 7.26
C SER A 325 31.90 -16.30 6.06
N ALA A 326 32.73 -15.27 6.19
CA ALA A 326 33.11 -14.39 5.08
C ALA A 326 34.33 -15.00 4.36
N ASP A 327 34.09 -15.95 3.47
CA ASP A 327 35.17 -16.45 2.62
C ASP A 327 35.36 -15.46 1.46
N SER A 328 36.57 -14.88 1.35
CA SER A 328 37.03 -13.88 0.35
C SER A 328 36.96 -12.39 0.76
N ASN A 329 37.62 -11.53 -0.01
CA ASN A 329 37.71 -10.07 0.17
C ASN A 329 36.34 -9.33 0.11
N VAL A 330 35.25 -10.06 -0.15
CA VAL A 330 33.88 -9.56 -0.24
C VAL A 330 32.96 -10.51 0.52
N PHE A 331 32.21 -9.98 1.49
CA PHE A 331 31.10 -10.70 2.12
C PHE A 331 29.84 -10.51 1.27
N ALA A 332 29.15 -11.58 0.86
CA ALA A 332 27.93 -11.47 0.04
C ALA A 332 26.74 -12.18 0.69
N CYS A 333 25.60 -11.50 0.79
CA CYS A 333 24.37 -12.07 1.33
C CYS A 333 23.13 -11.69 0.51
N ASN A 334 22.28 -12.66 0.19
CA ASN A 334 21.10 -12.48 -0.66
C ASN A 334 19.76 -12.56 0.10
N SER A 335 19.80 -12.48 1.43
CA SER A 335 18.64 -12.78 2.28
C SER A 335 18.44 -11.81 3.44
N VAL A 336 19.00 -10.61 3.35
CA VAL A 336 18.78 -9.54 4.34
C VAL A 336 17.73 -8.56 3.81
N ASN A 337 16.72 -8.26 4.63
CA ASN A 337 15.86 -7.12 4.39
C ASN A 337 16.61 -5.83 4.80
N PRO A 338 16.91 -4.91 3.87
CA PRO A 338 17.69 -3.72 4.20
C PRO A 338 17.00 -2.79 5.19
N ILE A 339 15.65 -2.79 5.27
CA ILE A 339 14.89 -1.91 6.17
C ILE A 339 15.00 -2.37 7.62
N THR A 340 15.02 -3.68 7.86
CA THR A 340 15.01 -4.24 9.22
C THR A 340 16.38 -4.75 9.66
N GLY A 341 17.30 -5.01 8.73
CA GLY A 341 18.57 -5.70 9.03
C GLY A 341 18.40 -7.17 9.42
N ASN A 342 17.21 -7.74 9.18
CA ASN A 342 16.88 -9.14 9.50
C ASN A 342 16.97 -10.03 8.28
N THR A 343 17.22 -11.32 8.52
CA THR A 343 16.98 -12.38 7.54
C THR A 343 15.71 -13.13 7.88
N LYS A 344 15.37 -14.17 7.12
CA LYS A 344 14.25 -15.04 7.47
C LYS A 344 14.51 -15.86 8.76
N SER A 345 15.78 -16.16 9.06
CA SER A 345 16.17 -17.02 10.19
C SER A 345 16.80 -16.26 11.37
N ILE A 346 17.23 -15.01 11.18
CA ILE A 346 17.91 -14.20 12.19
C ILE A 346 17.20 -12.86 12.33
N ASN A 347 16.66 -12.61 13.53
CA ASN A 347 15.81 -11.45 13.85
C ASN A 347 16.42 -10.52 14.92
N ASN A 348 17.72 -10.21 14.80
CA ASN A 348 18.44 -9.35 15.74
C ASN A 348 18.68 -7.92 15.22
N GLY A 349 18.30 -7.61 13.98
CA GLY A 349 18.48 -6.33 13.32
C GLY A 349 19.91 -6.01 12.87
N GLN A 350 20.86 -6.94 13.02
CA GLN A 350 22.30 -6.68 12.92
C GLN A 350 22.97 -7.36 11.71
N ASN A 351 22.19 -7.88 10.76
CA ASN A 351 22.75 -8.66 9.65
C ASN A 351 23.25 -7.80 8.48
N LEU A 352 22.83 -6.53 8.42
CA LEU A 352 23.36 -5.52 7.51
C LEU A 352 24.52 -4.79 8.21
N ARG A 353 25.77 -5.16 7.88
CA ARG A 353 26.97 -4.75 8.62
C ARG A 353 28.20 -4.60 7.74
N GLY A 354 29.22 -3.93 8.25
CA GLY A 354 30.55 -3.94 7.64
C GLY A 354 31.18 -5.34 7.62
N ASN A 355 32.27 -5.50 6.89
CA ASN A 355 33.00 -6.77 6.80
C ASN A 355 33.98 -6.92 7.98
N THR A 356 34.43 -8.15 8.26
CA THR A 356 35.36 -8.47 9.36
C THR A 356 36.78 -7.96 9.10
N ASP A 357 37.50 -7.70 10.20
CA ASP A 357 38.89 -7.24 10.33
C ASP A 357 39.29 -5.98 9.56
N ALA A 358 39.31 -4.84 10.25
CA ALA A 358 40.11 -3.62 10.02
C ALA A 358 40.41 -3.24 8.55
N SER A 359 39.48 -3.50 7.62
CA SER A 359 39.77 -3.44 6.20
C SER A 359 38.66 -2.74 5.45
N THR A 360 39.08 -2.07 4.38
CA THR A 360 38.24 -1.49 3.33
C THR A 360 37.52 -2.56 2.50
N LYS A 361 37.35 -3.78 3.03
CA LYS A 361 36.69 -4.90 2.36
C LYS A 361 35.20 -4.63 2.25
N LYS A 362 34.62 -5.05 1.14
CA LYS A 362 33.21 -4.79 0.80
C LYS A 362 32.29 -5.80 1.48
N SER A 363 31.10 -5.36 1.85
CA SER A 363 29.95 -6.22 2.10
C SER A 363 28.87 -5.93 1.08
N GLU A 364 28.39 -6.95 0.38
CA GLU A 364 27.36 -6.86 -0.64
C GLU A 364 26.07 -7.56 -0.17
N TYR A 365 24.97 -6.82 -0.17
CA TYR A 365 23.66 -7.29 0.23
C TYR A 365 22.70 -7.20 -0.94
N LYS A 366 22.27 -8.33 -1.48
CA LYS A 366 21.28 -8.38 -2.55
C LYS A 366 19.88 -8.56 -1.99
N PHE A 367 18.93 -7.85 -2.56
CA PHE A 367 17.52 -7.90 -2.19
C PHE A 367 16.63 -7.61 -3.40
N THR A 368 15.37 -8.01 -3.29
CA THR A 368 14.38 -7.87 -4.36
C THR A 368 13.27 -6.95 -3.91
N VAL A 369 12.93 -5.96 -4.74
CA VAL A 369 11.71 -5.18 -4.57
C VAL A 369 10.66 -5.77 -5.49
N VAL A 370 9.51 -6.10 -4.92
CA VAL A 370 8.34 -6.60 -5.66
C VAL A 370 7.28 -5.51 -5.66
N ALA A 371 6.68 -5.26 -6.83
CA ALA A 371 5.64 -4.28 -6.98
C ALA A 371 4.34 -4.69 -6.28
N GLN A 372 3.38 -3.77 -6.24
CA GLN A 372 2.06 -3.98 -5.65
C GLN A 372 1.33 -5.21 -6.24
N ASP A 373 1.53 -5.46 -7.54
CA ASP A 373 0.96 -6.60 -8.27
C ASP A 373 1.41 -7.98 -7.72
N GLY A 374 2.54 -8.03 -7.00
CA GLY A 374 3.15 -9.25 -6.47
C GLY A 374 3.96 -10.08 -7.47
N THR A 375 4.10 -9.61 -8.71
CA THR A 375 4.74 -10.34 -9.81
C THR A 375 5.89 -9.57 -10.43
N THR A 376 5.79 -8.25 -10.55
CA THR A 376 6.85 -7.42 -11.15
C THR A 376 7.98 -7.21 -10.15
N LYS A 377 9.21 -7.51 -10.55
CA LYS A 377 10.39 -7.53 -9.68
C LYS A 377 11.51 -6.68 -10.24
N LYS A 378 12.25 -6.03 -9.35
CA LYS A 378 13.56 -5.42 -9.61
C LYS A 378 14.54 -5.87 -8.53
N TYR A 379 15.77 -6.09 -8.96
CA TYR A 379 16.83 -6.61 -8.11
C TYR A 379 17.83 -5.51 -7.79
N TYR A 380 18.26 -5.51 -6.54
CA TYR A 380 19.14 -4.47 -6.00
C TYR A 380 20.28 -5.08 -5.22
N LYS A 381 21.35 -4.31 -5.11
CA LYS A 381 22.52 -4.59 -4.29
C LYS A 381 22.86 -3.35 -3.48
N LEU A 382 23.08 -3.51 -2.18
CA LEU A 382 23.74 -2.52 -1.34
C LEU A 382 25.18 -2.97 -1.10
N THR A 383 26.13 -2.12 -1.46
CA THR A 383 27.56 -2.33 -1.19
C THR A 383 28.01 -1.42 -0.04
N ILE A 384 28.42 -2.00 1.08
CA ILE A 384 29.05 -1.30 2.20
C ILE A 384 30.57 -1.35 2.00
N ASN A 385 31.27 -0.28 2.39
CA ASN A 385 32.69 -0.06 2.11
C ASN A 385 32.99 -0.01 0.60
N ALA A 386 32.07 0.55 -0.18
CA ALA A 386 32.36 0.88 -1.56
C ALA A 386 33.53 1.89 -1.65
N THR A 387 34.20 1.91 -2.80
CA THR A 387 35.37 2.80 -3.02
C THR A 387 35.00 4.26 -2.76
N ALA A 388 35.92 5.01 -2.16
CA ALA A 388 35.74 6.44 -1.94
C ALA A 388 35.50 7.19 -3.27
N PRO A 389 34.80 8.34 -3.25
CA PRO A 389 34.56 9.12 -4.46
C PRO A 389 35.87 9.62 -5.09
N THR A 390 35.93 9.64 -6.42
CA THR A 390 37.16 9.95 -7.19
C THR A 390 37.19 11.37 -7.78
N GLY A 391 36.13 12.18 -7.64
CA GLY A 391 36.07 13.56 -8.14
C GLY A 391 36.61 14.59 -7.13
N THR A 392 37.33 15.60 -7.62
CA THR A 392 37.75 16.80 -6.87
C THR A 392 36.70 17.89 -6.90
#